data_AF-A0A251STY0-F1
#
_entry.id   AF-A0A251STY0-F1
#
_cell.length_a   1.000
_cell.length_b   1.000
_cell.length_c   1.000
_cell.angle_alpha   90.00
_cell.angle_beta   90.00
_cell.angle_gamma   90.00
#
_symmetry.space_group_name_H-M   'P 1'
#
loop_
_entity.id
_entity.type
_entity.pdbx_description
1 polymer ?
#
loop_
_entity_poly.entity_id
_entity_poly.type
_entity_poly.pdbx_seq_one_letter_code
_entity_poly.pdbx_strand_id
1 'polypeptide(L)'
;MESEVSNQADVESEVKPQMIYRCKKCRRIVASQDNIVSHERGEGQKCFKWKKRTGDATNGPPECSSIFVEPMKWMQAVEEGNVEQKLQCIGCNARLGSFNWAGMQCSCGAWVNPAFQLHKSRMDECRF
;
A
#
# COMPACT_ATOMS: atom_id res chain seq x y z
N MET A 1 40.27 14.94 38.20
CA MET A 1 39.84 13.54 38.26
C MET A 1 38.32 13.60 38.19
N GLU A 2 37.76 13.87 37.00
CA GLU A 2 37.51 12.89 35.92
C GLU A 2 36.73 11.69 36.47
N SER A 3 35.54 11.36 36.00
CA SER A 3 35.17 11.26 34.59
C SER A 3 33.65 11.35 34.37
N GLU A 4 33.31 11.91 33.21
CA GLU A 4 32.01 11.84 32.55
C GLU A 4 31.74 10.41 32.09
N VAL A 5 30.52 9.90 32.30
CA VAL A 5 30.06 8.65 31.67
C VAL A 5 28.96 9.00 30.68
N SER A 6 29.36 9.08 29.42
CA SER A 6 28.50 9.25 28.27
C SER A 6 27.71 7.96 28.04
N ASN A 7 26.40 7.97 28.31
CA ASN A 7 25.50 6.88 27.94
C ASN A 7 25.10 7.05 26.48
N GLN A 8 25.94 6.54 25.60
CA GLN A 8 25.64 6.41 24.18
C GLN A 8 24.66 5.24 24.02
N ALA A 9 23.38 5.55 23.83
CA ALA A 9 22.37 4.57 23.49
C ALA A 9 22.58 4.15 22.03
N ASP A 10 23.18 2.98 21.84
CA ASP A 10 23.23 2.30 20.55
C ASP A 10 21.79 1.99 20.09
N VAL A 11 21.29 2.80 19.16
CA VAL A 11 20.09 2.50 18.39
C VAL A 11 20.51 1.54 17.29
N GLU A 12 20.57 0.25 17.62
CA GLU A 12 20.69 -0.81 16.63
C GLU A 12 19.36 -0.91 15.88
N SER A 13 19.20 -0.03 14.88
CA SER A 13 18.12 -0.13 13.93
C SER A 13 18.38 -1.38 13.09
N GLU A 14 17.67 -2.47 13.41
CA GLU A 14 17.59 -3.63 12.53
C GLU A 14 17.37 -3.16 11.09
N VAL A 15 18.35 -3.40 10.21
CA VAL A 15 18.25 -3.04 8.80
C VAL A 15 17.26 -4.01 8.15
N LYS A 16 15.96 -3.73 8.31
CA LYS A 16 14.90 -4.46 7.62
C LYS A 16 15.08 -4.22 6.12
N PRO A 17 15.00 -5.27 5.28
CA PRO A 17 15.14 -5.11 3.84
C PRO A 17 14.07 -4.14 3.33
N GLN A 18 14.52 -3.04 2.73
CA GLN A 18 13.68 -1.96 2.25
C GLN A 18 13.02 -2.41 0.93
N MET A 19 11.71 -2.75 0.99
CA MET A 19 10.95 -3.03 -0.23
C MET A 19 10.60 -1.73 -0.95
N ILE A 20 10.88 -1.67 -2.24
CA ILE A 20 10.55 -0.55 -3.12
C ILE A 20 9.59 -1.01 -4.21
N TYR A 21 8.54 -0.24 -4.44
CA TYR A 21 7.56 -0.48 -5.48
C TYR A 21 7.83 0.41 -6.68
N ARG A 22 7.93 -0.21 -7.85
CA ARG A 22 8.20 0.48 -9.11
C ARG A 22 7.02 0.33 -10.05
N CYS A 23 6.70 1.37 -10.81
CA CYS A 23 5.74 1.27 -11.90
C CYS A 23 6.20 0.20 -12.89
N LYS A 24 5.33 -0.75 -13.22
CA LYS A 24 5.65 -1.84 -14.14
C LYS A 24 5.96 -1.39 -15.57
N LYS A 25 5.43 -0.25 -16.00
CA LYS A 25 5.61 0.30 -17.36
C LYS A 25 6.93 1.06 -17.52
N CYS A 26 7.30 1.92 -16.56
CA CYS A 26 8.45 2.83 -16.70
C CYS A 26 9.53 2.65 -15.62
N ARG A 27 9.36 1.70 -14.70
CA ARG A 27 10.29 1.35 -13.61
C ARG A 27 10.59 2.49 -12.60
N ARG A 28 9.90 3.63 -12.72
CA ARG A 28 9.93 4.74 -11.75
C ARG A 28 9.42 4.25 -10.39
N ILE A 29 10.08 4.67 -9.32
CA ILE A 29 9.67 4.38 -7.95
C ILE A 29 8.37 5.11 -7.65
N VAL A 30 7.40 4.41 -7.05
CA VAL A 30 6.06 4.94 -6.75
C VAL A 30 5.67 4.81 -5.28
N ALA A 31 6.30 3.90 -4.53
CA ALA A 31 6.13 3.75 -3.08
C ALA A 31 7.33 3.01 -2.48
N SER A 32 7.58 3.17 -1.17
CA SER A 32 8.43 2.30 -0.36
C SER A 32 7.61 1.53 0.66
N GLN A 33 8.26 0.59 1.35
CA GLN A 33 7.69 -0.17 2.47
C GLN A 33 7.16 0.75 3.58
N ASP A 34 7.86 1.86 3.84
CA ASP A 34 7.51 2.83 4.89
C ASP A 34 6.21 3.58 4.60
N ASN A 35 5.78 3.64 3.33
CA ASN A 35 4.54 4.28 2.96
C ASN A 35 3.32 3.35 3.09
N ILE A 36 3.52 2.05 3.36
CA ILE A 36 2.42 1.08 3.35
C ILE A 36 1.58 1.22 4.62
N VAL A 37 0.28 1.41 4.42
CA VAL A 37 -0.73 1.30 5.46
C VAL A 37 -1.22 -0.14 5.51
N SER A 38 -0.86 -0.86 6.56
CA SER A 38 -1.36 -2.21 6.80
C SER A 38 -2.81 -2.17 7.29
N HIS A 39 -3.58 -3.20 6.93
CA HIS A 39 -4.93 -3.42 7.47
C HIS A 39 -5.09 -4.88 7.86
N GLU A 40 -5.92 -5.12 8.88
CA GLU A 40 -6.32 -6.46 9.25
C GLU A 40 -7.16 -7.10 8.14
N ARG A 41 -6.81 -8.33 7.74
CA ARG A 41 -7.50 -9.03 6.66
C ARG A 41 -8.96 -9.28 7.07
N GLY A 42 -9.90 -8.91 6.20
CA GLY A 42 -11.32 -9.18 6.41
C GLY A 42 -11.72 -10.63 6.15
N GLU A 43 -13.02 -10.92 6.16
CA GLU A 43 -13.58 -12.28 5.99
C GLU A 43 -13.57 -12.80 4.53
N GLY A 44 -12.80 -12.17 3.64
CA GLY A 44 -12.61 -12.59 2.26
C GLY A 44 -13.90 -12.50 1.43
N GLN A 45 -14.18 -13.55 0.64
CA GLN A 45 -15.35 -13.57 -0.26
C GLN A 45 -16.70 -13.44 0.47
N LYS A 46 -16.76 -13.73 1.78
CA LYS A 46 -17.99 -13.60 2.57
C LYS A 46 -18.48 -12.14 2.66
N CYS A 47 -17.56 -11.18 2.62
CA CYS A 47 -17.89 -9.75 2.62
C CYS A 47 -18.43 -9.24 1.27
N PHE A 48 -18.31 -10.03 0.19
CA PHE A 48 -18.75 -9.64 -1.16
C PHE A 48 -20.06 -10.34 -1.52
N LYS A 49 -21.20 -9.62 -1.38
CA LYS A 49 -22.56 -10.16 -1.61
C LYS A 49 -22.72 -10.92 -2.94
N TRP A 50 -22.03 -10.51 -4.01
CA TRP A 50 -22.17 -11.14 -5.34
C TRP A 50 -21.29 -12.38 -5.55
N LYS A 51 -20.15 -12.52 -4.85
CA LYS A 51 -19.24 -13.68 -4.97
C LYS A 51 -19.67 -14.90 -4.17
N LYS A 52 -20.76 -14.80 -3.39
CA LYS A 52 -21.37 -15.92 -2.65
C LYS A 52 -21.77 -17.14 -3.51
N ARG A 53 -21.76 -17.03 -4.86
CA ARG A 53 -22.27 -18.08 -5.78
C ARG A 53 -21.21 -19.04 -6.31
N THR A 54 -19.93 -18.73 -6.21
CA THR A 54 -18.84 -19.63 -6.65
C THR A 54 -18.18 -20.19 -5.39
N GLY A 55 -18.64 -21.36 -4.96
CA GLY A 55 -18.21 -22.06 -3.75
C GLY A 55 -16.79 -22.63 -3.81
N ASP A 56 -15.82 -21.90 -4.36
CA ASP A 56 -14.41 -22.28 -4.28
C ASP A 56 -13.77 -21.51 -3.13
N ALA A 57 -13.99 -22.04 -1.92
CA ALA A 57 -13.31 -21.60 -0.72
C ALA A 57 -11.84 -22.05 -0.84
N THR A 58 -10.99 -21.20 -1.41
CA THR A 58 -9.55 -21.37 -1.30
C THR A 58 -9.21 -21.39 0.20
N ASN A 59 -8.73 -22.53 0.71
CA ASN A 59 -8.50 -22.81 2.14
C ASN A 59 -7.39 -21.99 2.82
N GLY A 60 -7.01 -20.84 2.26
CA GLY A 60 -5.98 -19.94 2.78
C GLY A 60 -6.54 -18.57 3.18
N PRO A 61 -5.84 -17.82 4.05
CA PRO A 61 -6.22 -16.45 4.37
C PRO A 61 -6.26 -15.61 3.08
N PRO A 62 -7.26 -14.73 2.90
CA PRO A 62 -7.42 -13.97 1.67
C PRO A 62 -6.21 -13.04 1.45
N GLU A 63 -5.51 -13.23 0.32
CA GLU A 63 -4.43 -12.34 -0.07
C GLU A 63 -4.96 -11.05 -0.71
N CYS A 64 -4.36 -9.92 -0.34
CA CYS A 64 -4.72 -8.62 -0.91
C CYS A 64 -4.08 -8.45 -2.28
N SER A 65 -4.89 -8.15 -3.30
CA SER A 65 -4.44 -7.89 -4.68
C SER A 65 -3.78 -6.52 -4.85
N SER A 66 -3.87 -5.68 -3.83
CA SER A 66 -3.42 -4.29 -3.82
C SER A 66 -2.77 -3.98 -2.48
N ILE A 67 -1.85 -3.03 -2.48
CA ILE A 67 -1.34 -2.40 -1.27
C ILE A 67 -2.09 -1.08 -1.05
N PHE A 68 -2.13 -0.64 0.20
CA PHE A 68 -2.61 0.68 0.56
C PHE A 68 -1.45 1.49 1.09
N VAL A 69 -1.44 2.78 0.79
CA VAL A 69 -0.34 3.68 1.15
C VAL A 69 -0.88 4.95 1.78
N GLU A 70 0.00 5.70 2.44
CA GLU A 70 -0.29 7.08 2.80
C GLU A 70 -0.33 7.97 1.53
N PRO A 71 -1.08 9.08 1.55
CA PRO A 71 -1.02 10.06 0.46
C PRO A 71 0.42 10.55 0.24
N MET A 72 0.88 10.52 -1.01
CA MET A 72 2.23 10.93 -1.38
C MET A 72 2.22 12.13 -2.32
N LYS A 73 3.27 12.97 -2.26
CA LYS A 73 3.42 14.20 -3.05
C LYS A 73 3.26 14.03 -4.57
N TRP A 74 3.56 12.84 -5.12
CA TRP A 74 3.40 12.61 -6.56
C TRP A 74 1.94 12.37 -6.98
N MET A 75 1.03 12.16 -6.03
CA MET A 75 -0.39 11.93 -6.28
C MET A 75 -1.12 13.26 -6.53
N GLN A 76 -0.84 13.90 -7.67
CA GLN A 76 -1.30 15.24 -8.03
C GLN A 76 -2.80 15.49 -7.77
N ALA A 77 -3.67 14.52 -8.09
CA ALA A 77 -5.12 14.66 -7.88
C ALA A 77 -5.52 14.85 -6.41
N VAL A 78 -4.68 14.46 -5.47
CA VAL A 78 -4.86 14.69 -4.03
C VAL A 78 -4.58 16.15 -3.68
N GLU A 79 -3.54 16.73 -4.26
CA GLU A 79 -3.17 18.14 -4.07
C GLU A 79 -4.23 19.08 -4.69
N GLU A 80 -4.88 18.65 -5.76
CA GLU A 80 -5.99 19.36 -6.41
C GLU A 80 -7.30 19.33 -5.59
N GLY A 81 -7.32 18.67 -4.43
CA GLY A 81 -8.48 18.64 -3.52
C GLY A 81 -9.59 17.66 -3.93
N ASN A 82 -9.32 16.71 -4.83
CA ASN A 82 -10.31 15.70 -5.20
C ASN A 82 -10.59 14.73 -4.04
N VAL A 83 -11.86 14.33 -3.88
CA VAL A 83 -12.30 13.36 -2.86
C VAL A 83 -12.07 11.91 -3.29
N GLU A 84 -12.13 11.64 -4.60
CA GLU A 84 -11.78 10.36 -5.20
C GLU A 84 -11.21 10.56 -6.61
N GLN A 85 -10.20 9.76 -6.98
CA GLN A 85 -9.61 9.83 -8.31
C GLN A 85 -8.74 8.60 -8.61
N LYS A 86 -8.31 8.46 -9.87
CA LYS A 86 -7.35 7.44 -10.30
C LYS A 86 -5.93 7.91 -10.02
N LEU A 87 -5.08 7.02 -9.53
CA LEU A 87 -3.65 7.29 -9.36
C LEU A 87 -2.90 6.92 -10.62
N GLN A 88 -2.23 7.90 -11.23
CA GLN A 88 -1.45 7.74 -12.46
C GLN A 88 0.04 7.92 -12.18
N CYS A 89 0.87 7.08 -12.81
CA CYS A 89 2.31 7.21 -12.71
C CYS A 89 2.78 8.52 -13.36
N ILE A 90 3.45 9.37 -12.60
CA ILE A 90 4.05 10.63 -13.07
C ILE A 90 5.07 10.47 -14.22
N GLY A 91 5.56 9.25 -14.48
CA GLY A 91 6.55 8.99 -15.53
C GLY A 91 5.98 8.58 -16.88
N CYS A 92 4.79 7.98 -16.89
CA CYS A 92 4.26 7.36 -18.11
C CYS A 92 2.74 7.38 -18.22
N ASN A 93 2.07 8.09 -17.29
CA ASN A 93 0.63 8.24 -17.14
C ASN A 93 -0.15 6.91 -17.07
N ALA A 94 0.53 5.80 -16.82
CA ALA A 94 -0.12 4.51 -16.60
C ALA A 94 -0.90 4.54 -15.28
N ARG A 95 -2.11 3.98 -15.29
CA ARG A 95 -2.91 3.82 -14.08
C ARG A 95 -2.27 2.79 -13.14
N LEU A 96 -1.94 3.22 -11.93
CA LEU A 96 -1.40 2.39 -10.86
C LEU A 96 -2.48 1.94 -9.87
N GLY A 97 -3.52 2.76 -9.70
CA GLY A 97 -4.62 2.45 -8.79
C GLY A 97 -5.65 3.58 -8.71
N SER A 98 -6.13 3.85 -7.50
CA SER A 98 -7.12 4.89 -7.21
C SER A 98 -7.12 5.22 -5.72
N PHE A 99 -7.68 6.38 -5.38
CA PHE A 99 -7.93 6.73 -4.00
C PHE A 99 -9.38 7.18 -3.78
N ASN A 100 -9.83 7.04 -2.53
CA ASN A 100 -11.08 7.60 -2.04
C ASN A 100 -10.91 7.94 -0.55
N TRP A 101 -11.16 9.20 -0.20
CA TRP A 101 -11.03 9.70 1.18
C TRP A 101 -12.10 9.14 2.13
N ALA A 102 -13.28 8.77 1.64
CA ALA A 102 -14.29 8.05 2.41
C ALA A 102 -13.91 6.57 2.65
N GLY A 103 -12.89 6.07 1.95
CA GLY A 103 -12.38 4.71 2.08
C GLY A 103 -12.86 3.77 0.97
N MET A 104 -12.31 2.56 0.96
CA MET A 104 -12.64 1.51 0.00
C MET A 104 -12.55 0.12 0.63
N GLN A 105 -13.33 -0.81 0.09
CA GLN A 105 -13.24 -2.22 0.46
C GLN A 105 -12.06 -2.89 -0.25
N CYS A 106 -11.12 -3.46 0.51
CA CYS A 106 -10.03 -4.29 -0.01
C CYS A 106 -10.57 -5.64 -0.52
N SER A 107 -9.85 -6.30 -1.43
CA SER A 107 -10.18 -7.64 -1.93
C SER A 107 -10.25 -8.71 -0.83
N CYS A 108 -9.62 -8.48 0.33
CA CYS A 108 -9.76 -9.34 1.51
C CYS A 108 -11.07 -9.10 2.29
N GLY A 109 -11.87 -8.11 1.91
CA GLY A 109 -13.14 -7.76 2.56
C GLY A 109 -13.03 -6.63 3.59
N ALA A 110 -11.82 -6.25 4.03
CA ALA A 110 -11.60 -5.17 5.00
C ALA A 110 -11.96 -3.80 4.41
N TRP A 111 -12.51 -2.91 5.24
CA TRP A 111 -12.69 -1.50 4.88
C TRP A 111 -11.44 -0.71 5.26
N VAL A 112 -10.84 -0.01 4.30
CA VAL A 112 -9.64 0.81 4.53
C VAL A 112 -10.03 2.28 4.41
N ASN A 113 -9.66 3.10 5.40
CA ASN A 113 -9.91 4.54 5.42
C ASN A 113 -8.72 5.30 6.03
N PRO A 114 -8.21 6.37 5.38
CA PRO A 114 -8.47 6.74 3.98
C PRO A 114 -7.86 5.69 3.03
N ALA A 115 -8.41 5.53 1.83
CA ALA A 115 -7.97 4.48 0.92
C ALA A 115 -7.16 5.04 -0.24
N PHE A 116 -5.84 4.88 -0.22
CA PHE A 116 -4.98 5.09 -1.39
C PHE A 116 -4.46 3.74 -1.88
N GLN A 117 -5.16 3.18 -2.85
CA GLN A 117 -4.94 1.83 -3.32
C GLN A 117 -3.99 1.82 -4.52
N LEU A 118 -2.96 0.98 -4.47
CA LEU A 118 -2.09 0.68 -5.60
C LEU A 118 -2.16 -0.81 -5.93
N HIS A 119 -2.44 -1.15 -7.19
CA HIS A 119 -2.59 -2.54 -7.62
C HIS A 119 -1.25 -3.22 -7.83
N LYS A 120 -1.04 -4.37 -7.17
CA LYS A 120 0.20 -5.17 -7.32
C LYS A 120 0.46 -5.56 -8.77
N SER A 121 -0.58 -5.81 -9.56
CA SER A 121 -0.44 -6.15 -10.99
C SER A 121 0.13 -5.03 -11.86
N ARG A 122 0.13 -3.79 -11.37
CA ARG A 122 0.64 -2.59 -12.08
C ARG A 122 2.01 -2.13 -11.56
N MET A 123 2.56 -2.83 -10.59
CA MET A 123 3.83 -2.52 -9.95
C MET A 123 4.72 -3.75 -9.91
N ASP A 124 6.01 -3.52 -9.75
CA ASP A 124 6.97 -4.57 -9.44
C ASP A 124 7.57 -4.28 -8.07
N GLU A 125 7.69 -5.34 -7.26
CA GLU A 125 8.30 -5.30 -5.94
C GLU A 125 9.81 -5.56 -6.10
N CYS A 126 10.65 -4.65 -5.63
CA CYS A 126 12.11 -4.78 -5.67
C CYS A 126 12.64 -4.74 -4.24
N ARG A 127 13.40 -5.77 -3.85
CA ARG A 127 14.15 -5.78 -2.59
C ARG A 127 15.51 -5.11 -2.83
N PHE A 128 15.86 -4.16 -1.98
CA PHE A 128 17.23 -3.67 -1.84
C PHE A 128 18.00 -4.53 -0.84
#